data_AF-A0A370U9C6-F1
#
_entry.id   AF-A0A370U9C6-F1
#
_cell.length_a   1.000
_cell.length_b   1.000
_cell.length_c   1.000
_cell.angle_alpha   90.00
_cell.angle_beta   90.00
_cell.angle_gamma   90.00
#
_symmetry.space_group_name_H-M   'P 1'
#
loop_
_entity.id
_entity.type
_entity.pdbx_description
1 polymer ?
#
loop_
_entity_poly.entity_id
_entity_poly.type
_entity_poly.pdbx_seq_one_letter_code
_entity_poly.pdbx_strand_id
1 'polypeptide(L)'
;MLKSSITEKIEGFFTNGFDENGMIVSPEYKEKVLSLNRIALYASLKWLQGMEAIDGEDLERFEYTKRCRNTLAHEMRTFASSCVDFDVA
;
A
#
# COMPACT_ATOMS: atom_id res chain seq x y z
N MET A 1 7.56 -2.47 2.16
CA MET A 1 7.37 -3.12 0.83
C MET A 1 6.05 -2.67 0.19
N LEU A 2 6.11 -2.33 -1.10
CA LEU A 2 5.12 -1.70 -2.00
C LEU A 2 4.09 -0.72 -1.39
N LYS A 3 3.18 -1.18 -0.52
CA LYS A 3 2.11 -0.34 0.08
C LYS A 3 2.68 0.89 0.78
N SER A 4 3.64 0.68 1.69
CA SER A 4 4.30 1.78 2.41
C SER A 4 5.09 2.67 1.45
N SER A 5 5.72 2.08 0.43
CA SER A 5 6.47 2.86 -0.57
C SER A 5 5.56 3.76 -1.40
N ILE A 6 4.34 3.33 -1.73
CA ILE A 6 3.36 4.17 -2.41
C ILE A 6 3.00 5.35 -1.51
N THR A 7 2.58 5.10 -0.27
CA THR A 7 2.16 6.18 0.64
C THR A 7 3.29 7.15 0.96
N GLU A 8 4.49 6.64 1.27
CA GLU A 8 5.67 7.43 1.63
C GLU A 8 6.17 8.28 0.45
N LYS A 9 6.13 7.75 -0.79
CA LYS A 9 6.53 8.52 -1.98
C LYS A 9 5.58 9.67 -2.25
N ILE A 10 4.27 9.46 -2.10
CA ILE A 10 3.31 10.55 -2.27
C ILE A 10 3.46 11.56 -1.13
N GLU A 11 3.56 11.12 0.12
CA GLU A 11 3.81 12.02 1.25
C GLU A 11 5.08 12.86 1.05
N GLY A 12 6.18 12.23 0.60
CA GLY A 12 7.43 12.91 0.26
C GLY A 12 7.30 13.93 -0.87
N PHE A 13 6.40 13.71 -1.84
CA PHE A 13 6.08 14.69 -2.89
C PHE A 13 5.47 15.98 -2.32
N PHE A 14 4.79 15.89 -1.17
CA PHE A 14 4.21 17.03 -0.47
C PHE A 14 5.07 17.53 0.70
N THR A 15 6.32 17.07 0.82
CA THR A 15 7.22 17.53 1.88
C THR A 15 8.00 18.77 1.45
N ASN A 16 7.91 19.84 2.23
CA ASN A 16 8.53 21.14 1.96
C ASN A 16 9.91 21.32 2.60
N GLY A 17 10.39 20.33 3.34
CA GLY A 17 11.68 20.39 4.03
C GLY A 17 11.72 19.47 5.25
N PHE A 18 12.70 19.72 6.12
CA PHE A 18 12.87 19.03 7.39
C PHE A 18 13.23 20.04 8.50
N ASP A 19 12.79 19.78 9.72
CA ASP A 19 13.17 20.50 10.93
C ASP A 19 13.59 19.52 12.05
N GLU A 20 13.78 20.05 13.26
CA GLU A 20 14.12 19.27 14.46
C GLU A 20 13.07 18.21 14.86
N ASN A 21 11.83 18.34 14.36
CA ASN A 21 10.73 17.42 14.60
C ASN A 21 10.51 16.44 13.44
N GLY A 22 11.27 16.56 12.35
CA GLY A 22 11.25 15.65 11.21
C GLY A 22 10.82 16.31 9.89
N MET A 23 10.13 15.55 9.03
CA MET A 23 9.70 16.03 7.72
C MET A 23 8.52 16.99 7.83
N ILE A 24 8.59 18.14 7.15
CA ILE A 24 7.53 19.14 7.12
C ILE A 24 6.58 18.83 5.96
N VAL A 25 5.55 18.04 6.22
CA VAL A 25 4.53 17.67 5.22
C VAL A 25 3.54 18.83 5.05
N SER A 26 3.33 19.26 3.81
CA SER A 26 2.40 20.32 3.44
C SER A 26 0.95 19.95 3.79
N PRO A 27 0.11 20.90 4.27
CA PRO A 27 -1.33 20.68 4.44
C PRO A 27 -2.03 20.19 3.17
N GLU A 28 -1.49 20.51 2.00
CA GLU A 28 -1.99 20.05 0.71
C GLU A 28 -2.05 18.53 0.60
N TYR A 29 -1.17 17.78 1.26
CA TYR A 29 -1.23 16.32 1.27
C TYR A 29 -2.56 15.82 1.83
N LYS A 30 -3.01 16.46 2.92
CA LYS A 30 -4.28 16.11 3.55
C LYS A 30 -5.47 16.49 2.66
N GLU A 31 -5.42 17.65 2.05
CA GLU A 31 -6.53 18.19 1.25
C GLU A 31 -6.66 17.51 -0.12
N LYS A 32 -5.54 17.23 -0.79
CA LYS A 32 -5.52 16.70 -2.15
C LYS A 32 -5.43 15.18 -2.21
N VAL A 33 -4.81 14.53 -1.22
CA VAL A 33 -4.61 13.07 -1.22
C VAL A 33 -5.50 12.40 -0.18
N LEU A 34 -5.28 12.67 1.11
CA LEU A 34 -5.93 11.92 2.19
C LEU A 34 -7.45 12.13 2.25
N SER A 35 -7.98 13.19 1.64
CA SER A 35 -9.42 13.42 1.49
C SER A 35 -10.11 12.44 0.53
N LEU A 36 -9.37 11.82 -0.40
CA LEU A 36 -9.93 10.97 -1.46
C LEU A 36 -10.39 9.58 -0.97
N ASN A 37 -9.87 9.14 0.18
CA ASN A 37 -10.24 7.88 0.81
C ASN A 37 -9.82 7.86 2.29
N ARG A 38 -10.63 7.19 3.13
CA ARG A 38 -10.29 6.96 4.54
C ARG A 38 -8.97 6.22 4.75
N ILE A 39 -8.60 5.33 3.83
CA ILE A 39 -7.36 4.54 3.89
C ILE A 39 -6.30 5.23 3.04
N ALA A 40 -5.20 5.67 3.67
CA ALA A 40 -4.12 6.42 3.03
C ALA A 40 -3.61 5.78 1.73
N LEU A 41 -3.41 4.46 1.71
CA LEU A 41 -2.99 3.72 0.51
C LEU A 41 -3.96 3.90 -0.67
N TYR A 42 -5.27 3.80 -0.43
CA TYR A 42 -6.27 3.96 -1.49
C TYR A 42 -6.47 5.43 -1.88
N ALA A 43 -6.26 6.35 -0.94
CA ALA A 43 -6.18 7.77 -1.23
C ALA A 43 -5.01 8.06 -2.19
N SER A 44 -3.81 7.52 -1.91
CA SER A 44 -2.64 7.64 -2.80
C SER A 44 -2.87 7.01 -4.17
N LEU A 45 -3.48 5.82 -4.26
CA LEU A 45 -3.80 5.19 -5.54
C LEU A 45 -4.82 6.00 -6.35
N LYS A 46 -5.86 6.53 -5.71
CA LYS A 46 -6.83 7.42 -6.36
C LYS A 46 -6.17 8.72 -6.85
N TRP A 47 -5.27 9.28 -6.05
CA TRP A 47 -4.55 10.49 -6.44
C TRP A 47 -3.66 10.23 -7.66
N LEU A 48 -2.90 9.12 -7.67
CA LEU A 48 -2.10 8.70 -8.83
C LEU A 48 -2.97 8.49 -10.08
N GLN A 49 -4.16 7.89 -9.92
CA GLN A 49 -5.10 7.70 -11.02
C GLN A 49 -5.67 9.04 -11.53
N GLY A 50 -6.01 9.96 -10.64
CA GLY A 50 -6.47 11.31 -11.00
C GLY A 50 -5.38 12.16 -11.68
N MET A 51 -4.12 11.84 -11.42
CA MET A 51 -2.95 12.40 -12.10
C MET A 51 -2.59 11.64 -13.40
N GLU A 52 -3.39 10.65 -13.81
CA GLU A 52 -3.16 9.79 -14.97
C GLU A 52 -1.80 9.04 -14.94
N ALA A 53 -1.20 8.89 -13.76
CA ALA A 53 0.06 8.18 -13.58
C ALA A 53 -0.12 6.65 -13.55
N ILE A 54 -1.34 6.21 -13.25
CA ILE A 54 -1.81 4.82 -13.31
C ILE A 54 -3.25 4.81 -13.82
N ASP A 55 -3.70 3.68 -14.34
CA ASP A 55 -5.08 3.52 -14.83
C ASP A 55 -5.88 2.45 -14.07
N GLY A 56 -7.04 2.09 -14.62
CA GLY A 56 -7.89 1.04 -14.05
C GLY A 56 -7.24 -0.34 -14.08
N GLU A 57 -6.46 -0.66 -15.11
CA GLU A 57 -5.78 -1.95 -15.25
C GLU A 57 -4.68 -2.10 -14.17
N ASP A 58 -3.94 -1.03 -13.89
CA ASP A 58 -2.97 -0.99 -12.80
C ASP A 58 -3.62 -1.25 -11.44
N LEU A 59 -4.78 -0.63 -11.18
CA LEU A 59 -5.55 -0.86 -9.96
C LEU A 59 -6.01 -2.32 -9.85
N GLU A 60 -6.47 -2.92 -10.94
CA GLU A 60 -6.89 -4.32 -10.97
C GLU A 60 -5.72 -5.26 -10.68
N ARG A 61 -4.55 -5.02 -11.30
CA ARG A 61 -3.32 -5.77 -11.03
C ARG A 61 -2.87 -5.63 -9.58
N PHE A 62 -3.01 -4.44 -9.00
CA PHE A 62 -2.72 -4.20 -7.59
C PHE A 62 -3.63 -5.03 -6.68
N GLU A 63 -4.95 -5.01 -6.92
CA GLU A 63 -5.90 -5.80 -6.14
C GLU A 63 -5.70 -7.30 -6.32
N TYR A 64 -5.37 -7.75 -7.54
CA TYR A 64 -5.03 -9.15 -7.80
C TYR A 64 -3.82 -9.59 -6.98
N THR A 65 -2.73 -8.81 -7.02
CA THR A 65 -1.51 -9.10 -6.24
C THR A 65 -1.80 -9.17 -4.74
N LYS A 66 -2.63 -8.24 -4.24
CA LYS A 66 -3.08 -8.25 -2.84
C LYS A 66 -3.88 -9.50 -2.50
N ARG A 67 -4.79 -9.95 -3.39
CA ARG A 67 -5.55 -11.20 -3.20
C ARG A 67 -4.63 -12.41 -3.16
N CYS A 68 -3.73 -12.57 -4.14
CA CYS A 68 -2.76 -13.67 -4.18
C CYS A 68 -1.96 -13.75 -2.88
N ARG A 69 -1.42 -12.63 -2.41
CA ARG A 69 -0.68 -12.57 -1.14
C ARG A 69 -1.53 -12.99 0.05
N ASN A 70 -2.79 -12.56 0.11
CA ASN A 70 -3.68 -12.91 1.20
C ASN A 70 -4.08 -14.40 1.17
N THR A 71 -4.31 -14.95 -0.03
CA THR A 71 -4.57 -16.38 -0.24
C THR A 71 -3.38 -17.22 0.21
N LEU A 72 -2.17 -16.90 -0.26
CA LEU A 72 -0.95 -17.59 0.17
C LEU A 72 -0.75 -17.54 1.67
N ALA A 73 -0.96 -16.37 2.30
CA ALA A 73 -0.84 -16.25 3.75
C ALA A 73 -1.88 -17.10 4.49
N HIS A 74 -3.09 -17.26 3.94
CA HIS A 74 -4.11 -18.12 4.52
C HIS A 74 -3.74 -19.60 4.36
N GLU A 75 -3.38 -20.02 3.15
CA GLU A 75 -2.99 -21.40 2.84
C GLU A 75 -1.76 -21.82 3.66
N MET A 76 -0.75 -20.96 3.78
CA MET A 76 0.42 -21.23 4.63
C MET A 76 0.05 -21.40 6.09
N ARG A 77 -0.88 -20.59 6.62
CA ARG A 77 -1.39 -20.75 7.99
C ARG A 77 -2.12 -22.07 8.15
N THR A 78 -3.00 -22.41 7.21
CA THR A 78 -3.73 -23.69 7.20
C THR A 78 -2.75 -24.86 7.17
N PHE A 79 -1.78 -24.83 6.26
CA PHE A 79 -0.72 -25.84 6.15
C PHE A 79 0.04 -26.01 7.47
N ALA A 80 0.55 -24.92 8.04
CA ALA A 80 1.27 -24.97 9.32
C ALA A 80 0.40 -25.49 10.48
N SER A 81 -0.89 -25.15 10.50
CA SER A 81 -1.82 -25.65 11.52
C SER A 81 -2.22 -27.11 11.35
N SER A 82 -2.03 -27.68 10.16
CA SER A 82 -2.49 -29.03 9.83
C SER A 82 -1.58 -30.15 10.36
N CYS A 83 -0.52 -29.81 11.12
CA CYS A 83 0.36 -30.76 11.82
C CYS A 83 0.75 -31.95 10.92
N VAL A 84 1.28 -31.64 9.74
CA VAL A 84 1.78 -32.68 8.84
C VAL A 84 3.11 -33.17 9.44
N ASP A 85 3.10 -34.32 10.10
CA ASP A 85 4.31 -35.02 10.50
C ASP A 85 5.07 -35.38 9.22
N PHE A 86 6.21 -34.74 9.00
CA PHE A 86 7.14 -35.16 7.96
C PHE A 86 7.85 -36.41 8.46
N ASP A 87 7.37 -37.58 8.04
CA ASP A 87 8.14 -38.82 8.12
C ASP A 87 9.32 -38.70 7.14
N VAL A 88 10.42 -38.12 7.63
CA VAL A 88 11.71 -38.14 6.93
C VAL A 88 12.34 -39.49 7.24
N ALA A 89 12.16 -40.43 6.30
CA ALA A 89 12.78 -41.75 6.31
C ALA A 89 14.30 -41.69 6.16
#